data_AF-G4YWF7-F1
#
_entry.id   AF-G4YWF7-F1
#
_cell.length_a   1.000
_cell.length_b   1.000
_cell.length_c   1.000
_cell.angle_alpha   90.00
_cell.angle_beta   90.00
_cell.angle_gamma   90.00
#
_symmetry.space_group_name_H-M   'P 1'
#
loop_
_entity.id
_entity.type
_entity.pdbx_description
1 polymer ?
#
loop_
_entity_poly.entity_id
_entity_poly.type
_entity_poly.pdbx_seq_one_letter_code
_entity_poly.pdbx_strand_id
1 'polypeptide(L)'
;MDQGVCTARKTVDTPDEDAIVFAMVDPNSTDSIRKAVINDLFGQAVSTIWEASVRNVQLPRHQIKELTEKKMKSLSAKYFSISPQHLHYYPSVLDAVANAPVQSADHTDETTTTPSNPKSKRKPGRPRKQKNKLKPNQPSILQFFSPAKQ
;
A
#
# COMPACT_ATOMS: atom_id res chain seq x y z
N MET A 1 -22.88 -22.11 -14.81
CA MET A 1 -23.07 -20.89 -13.98
C MET A 1 -24.48 -20.97 -13.45
N ASP A 2 -24.62 -21.39 -12.20
CA ASP A 2 -25.74 -22.28 -11.88
C ASP A 2 -26.91 -21.51 -11.26
N GLN A 3 -27.16 -20.31 -11.80
CA GLN A 3 -28.25 -19.40 -11.42
C GLN A 3 -28.39 -19.16 -9.89
N GLY A 4 -27.26 -19.09 -9.17
CA GLY A 4 -27.26 -18.89 -7.71
C GLY A 4 -27.70 -20.11 -6.90
N VAL A 5 -27.81 -21.28 -7.54
CA VAL A 5 -28.07 -22.56 -6.90
C VAL A 5 -26.77 -23.11 -6.30
N CYS A 6 -26.86 -23.64 -5.09
CA CYS A 6 -25.79 -24.34 -4.40
C CYS A 6 -26.23 -25.79 -4.12
N THR A 7 -25.32 -26.72 -4.39
CA THR A 7 -25.50 -28.14 -4.10
C THR A 7 -24.58 -28.51 -2.94
N ALA A 8 -25.16 -28.71 -1.75
CA ALA A 8 -24.43 -29.13 -0.57
C ALA A 8 -24.45 -30.67 -0.45
N ARG A 9 -23.27 -31.25 -0.20
CA ARG A 9 -23.09 -32.67 0.12
C ARG A 9 -22.64 -32.80 1.58
N LYS A 10 -23.05 -33.88 2.24
CA LYS A 10 -22.66 -34.15 3.64
C LYS A 10 -21.21 -34.64 3.75
N THR A 11 -20.76 -35.39 2.74
CA THR A 11 -19.39 -35.87 2.53
C THR A 11 -19.04 -35.80 1.05
N VAL A 12 -17.76 -35.95 0.69
CA VAL A 12 -17.34 -35.99 -0.73
C VAL A 12 -17.99 -37.17 -1.47
N ASP A 13 -18.16 -38.31 -0.80
CA ASP A 13 -18.73 -39.53 -1.37
C ASP A 13 -20.27 -39.59 -1.34
N THR A 14 -20.95 -38.51 -0.92
CA THR A 14 -22.43 -38.47 -0.95
C THR A 14 -22.90 -38.50 -2.41
N PRO A 15 -23.78 -39.46 -2.81
CA PRO A 15 -24.26 -39.55 -4.18
C PRO A 15 -25.15 -38.36 -4.55
N ASP A 16 -25.30 -38.11 -5.85
CA ASP A 16 -25.99 -36.91 -6.35
C ASP A 16 -27.48 -36.88 -5.97
N GLU A 17 -28.13 -38.03 -5.84
CA GLU A 17 -29.53 -38.17 -5.38
C GLU A 17 -29.74 -37.74 -3.91
N ASP A 18 -28.70 -37.87 -3.07
CA ASP A 18 -28.70 -37.46 -1.65
C ASP A 18 -28.18 -36.01 -1.46
N ALA A 19 -27.82 -35.32 -2.53
CA ALA A 19 -27.29 -33.96 -2.46
C ALA A 19 -28.39 -32.92 -2.27
N ILE A 20 -28.20 -32.00 -1.33
CA ILE A 20 -29.19 -30.98 -1.00
C ILE A 20 -28.96 -29.75 -1.90
N VAL A 21 -29.89 -29.54 -2.83
CA VAL A 21 -29.88 -28.40 -3.75
C VAL A 21 -30.74 -27.27 -3.19
N PHE A 22 -30.19 -26.07 -3.03
CA PHE A 22 -30.94 -24.88 -2.61
C PHE A 22 -30.46 -23.62 -3.33
N ALA A 23 -31.39 -22.70 -3.57
CA ALA A 23 -31.06 -21.38 -4.11
C ALA A 23 -30.45 -20.51 -3.00
N MET A 24 -29.20 -20.07 -3.18
CA MET A 24 -28.57 -19.07 -2.29
C MET A 24 -29.10 -17.64 -2.54
N VAL A 25 -29.70 -17.44 -3.70
CA VAL A 25 -30.15 -16.16 -4.24
C VAL A 25 -31.48 -16.43 -4.96
N ASP A 26 -32.45 -15.51 -4.92
CA ASP A 26 -33.70 -15.66 -5.67
C ASP A 26 -33.38 -15.86 -7.18
N PRO A 27 -33.78 -16.99 -7.80
CA PRO A 27 -33.46 -17.29 -9.20
C PRO A 27 -33.99 -16.23 -10.18
N ASN A 28 -35.03 -15.48 -9.82
CA ASN A 28 -35.55 -14.39 -10.64
C ASN A 28 -34.68 -13.12 -10.59
N SER A 29 -33.81 -13.01 -9.58
CA SER A 29 -32.96 -11.84 -9.32
C SER A 29 -31.53 -11.97 -9.88
N THR A 30 -31.12 -13.15 -10.33
CA THR A 30 -29.73 -13.48 -10.71
C THR A 30 -29.18 -12.56 -11.80
N ASP A 31 -29.98 -12.25 -12.82
CA ASP A 31 -29.60 -11.35 -13.91
C ASP A 31 -29.53 -9.88 -13.44
N SER A 32 -30.37 -9.47 -12.49
CA SER A 32 -30.31 -8.15 -11.87
C SER A 32 -29.02 -7.99 -11.05
N ILE A 33 -28.69 -9.01 -10.25
CA ILE A 33 -27.46 -9.04 -9.44
C ILE A 33 -26.22 -9.10 -10.35
N ARG A 34 -26.25 -9.90 -11.43
CA ARG A 34 -25.15 -9.93 -12.42
C ARG A 34 -24.93 -8.55 -13.05
N LYS A 35 -25.99 -7.86 -13.46
CA LYS A 35 -25.92 -6.49 -13.98
C LYS A 35 -25.39 -5.50 -12.94
N ALA A 36 -25.84 -5.59 -11.69
CA ALA A 36 -25.37 -4.73 -10.60
C ALA A 36 -23.86 -4.91 -10.35
N VAL A 37 -23.37 -6.15 -10.27
CA VAL A 37 -21.95 -6.47 -10.08
C VAL A 37 -21.09 -6.01 -11.27
N ILE A 38 -21.56 -6.21 -12.51
CA ILE A 38 -20.85 -5.73 -13.71
C ILE A 38 -20.76 -4.18 -13.70
N ASN A 39 -21.86 -3.50 -13.39
CA ASN A 39 -21.92 -2.04 -13.32
C ASN A 39 -21.00 -1.46 -12.22
N ASP A 40 -20.90 -2.13 -11.07
CA ASP A 40 -20.05 -1.70 -9.95
C ASP A 40 -18.55 -1.88 -10.27
N LEU A 41 -18.17 -3.02 -10.87
CA LEU A 41 -16.78 -3.33 -11.20
C LEU A 41 -16.23 -2.58 -12.42
N PHE A 42 -17.06 -2.35 -13.44
CA PHE A 42 -16.61 -1.86 -14.75
C PHE A 42 -17.22 -0.52 -15.17
N GLY A 43 -18.21 -0.02 -14.41
CA GLY A 43 -19.00 1.16 -14.74
C GLY A 43 -20.15 0.87 -15.69
N GLN A 44 -21.03 1.87 -15.86
CA GLN A 44 -22.26 1.77 -16.68
C GLN A 44 -22.01 1.55 -18.19
N ALA A 45 -20.76 1.66 -18.64
CA ALA A 45 -20.36 1.50 -20.04
C ALA A 45 -20.20 0.03 -20.49
N VAL A 46 -20.25 -0.93 -19.55
CA VAL A 46 -20.08 -2.36 -19.83
C VAL A 46 -21.34 -3.10 -19.42
N SER A 47 -22.02 -3.72 -20.37
CA SER A 47 -23.28 -4.43 -20.16
C SER A 47 -23.09 -5.93 -19.86
N THR A 48 -22.01 -6.51 -20.35
CA THR A 48 -21.69 -7.95 -20.22
C THR A 48 -20.22 -8.17 -19.91
N ILE A 49 -19.88 -9.29 -19.26
CA ILE A 49 -18.49 -9.61 -18.92
C ILE A 49 -17.59 -9.83 -20.15
N TRP A 50 -18.16 -10.17 -21.30
CA TRP A 50 -17.43 -10.32 -22.57
C TRP A 50 -17.06 -8.97 -23.21
N GLU A 51 -17.83 -7.92 -22.91
CA GLU A 51 -17.55 -6.53 -23.29
C GLU A 51 -16.54 -5.86 -22.34
N ALA A 52 -16.25 -6.47 -21.18
CA ALA A 52 -15.31 -5.98 -20.17
C ALA A 52 -13.84 -6.09 -20.62
N SER A 53 -13.44 -5.21 -21.53
CA SER A 53 -12.04 -5.02 -21.96
C SER A 53 -11.39 -3.87 -21.18
N VAL A 54 -10.06 -3.93 -20.97
CA VAL A 54 -9.26 -2.86 -20.37
C VAL A 54 -9.46 -1.49 -21.06
N ARG A 55 -9.91 -1.48 -22.32
CA ARG A 55 -10.28 -0.27 -23.07
C ARG A 55 -11.63 0.35 -22.65
N ASN A 56 -12.58 -0.48 -22.21
CA ASN A 56 -13.96 -0.10 -21.90
C ASN A 56 -14.16 0.15 -20.40
N VAL A 57 -13.32 -0.46 -19.56
CA VAL A 57 -13.36 -0.34 -18.10
C VAL A 57 -12.96 1.08 -17.67
N GLN A 58 -13.93 1.87 -17.25
CA GLN A 58 -13.73 3.23 -16.76
C GLN A 58 -13.66 3.24 -15.22
N LEU A 59 -12.53 2.80 -14.66
CA LEU A 59 -12.28 2.97 -13.23
C LEU A 59 -12.15 4.47 -12.89
N PRO A 60 -12.74 4.94 -11.76
CA PRO A 60 -12.53 6.29 -11.26
C PRO A 60 -11.03 6.58 -11.05
N ARG A 61 -10.44 7.37 -11.96
CA ARG A 61 -9.05 7.79 -11.82
C ARG A 61 -8.96 8.81 -10.70
N HIS A 62 -8.30 8.45 -9.60
CA HIS A 62 -7.85 9.45 -8.63
C HIS A 62 -7.01 10.52 -9.35
N GLN A 63 -7.22 11.79 -8.98
CA GLN A 63 -6.43 12.89 -9.53
C GLN A 63 -4.95 12.60 -9.33
N ILE A 64 -4.18 12.68 -10.42
CA ILE A 64 -2.74 12.48 -10.38
C ILE A 64 -2.17 13.61 -9.53
N LYS A 65 -1.74 13.28 -8.32
CA LYS A 65 -1.13 14.25 -7.42
C LYS A 65 0.22 14.65 -7.99
N GLU A 66 0.33 15.88 -8.47
CA GLU A 66 1.60 16.43 -8.93
C GLU A 66 2.69 16.24 -7.88
N LEU A 67 3.82 15.71 -8.33
CA LEU A 67 4.98 15.48 -7.50
C LEU A 67 5.81 16.76 -7.48
N THR A 68 6.09 17.28 -6.29
CA THR A 68 6.99 18.41 -6.14
C THR A 68 8.37 18.10 -6.73
N GLU A 69 9.05 19.11 -7.28
CA GLU A 69 10.38 18.97 -7.91
C GLU A 69 11.37 18.17 -7.04
N LYS A 70 11.37 18.43 -5.72
CA LYS A 70 12.19 17.70 -4.74
C LYS A 70 11.90 16.20 -4.72
N LYS A 71 10.65 15.78 -4.89
CA LYS A 71 10.28 14.36 -5.02
C LYS A 71 10.68 13.81 -6.40
N MET A 72 10.47 14.56 -7.47
CA MET A 72 10.92 14.16 -8.82
C MET A 72 12.43 13.93 -8.85
N LYS A 73 13.24 14.90 -8.43
CA LYS A 73 14.71 14.77 -8.33
C LYS A 73 15.15 13.61 -7.43
N SER A 74 14.42 13.36 -6.33
CA SER A 74 14.69 12.20 -5.46
C SER A 74 14.32 10.85 -6.10
N LEU A 75 13.34 10.80 -7.01
CA LEU A 75 12.97 9.59 -7.74
C LEU A 75 13.92 9.34 -8.91
N SER A 76 14.29 10.39 -9.67
CA SER A 76 15.34 10.31 -10.70
C SER A 76 16.64 9.76 -10.10
N ALA A 77 17.12 10.34 -9.00
CA ALA A 77 18.34 9.90 -8.33
C ALA A 77 18.28 8.44 -7.84
N LYS A 78 17.10 7.98 -7.38
CA LYS A 78 16.89 6.56 -7.04
C LYS A 78 16.94 5.67 -8.27
N TYR A 79 16.27 6.04 -9.35
CA TYR A 79 16.26 5.25 -10.59
C TYR A 79 17.68 5.11 -11.17
N PHE A 80 18.42 6.21 -11.28
CA PHE A 80 19.80 6.20 -11.78
C PHE A 80 20.82 5.54 -10.84
N SER A 81 20.44 5.22 -9.59
CA SER A 81 21.25 4.40 -8.68
C SER A 81 21.04 2.89 -8.84
N ILE A 82 20.09 2.46 -9.68
CA ILE A 82 19.83 1.04 -9.97
C ILE A 82 20.91 0.51 -10.91
N SER A 83 21.52 -0.63 -10.56
CA SER A 83 22.50 -1.31 -11.43
C SER A 83 21.86 -1.69 -12.79
N PRO A 84 22.55 -1.49 -13.93
CA PRO A 84 22.03 -1.81 -15.27
C PRO A 84 21.43 -3.22 -15.40
N GLN A 85 21.98 -4.20 -14.66
CA GLN A 85 21.50 -5.58 -14.62
C GLN A 85 20.04 -5.73 -14.15
N HIS A 86 19.52 -4.75 -13.39
CA HIS A 86 18.17 -4.78 -12.81
C HIS A 86 17.19 -3.81 -13.50
N LEU A 87 17.64 -2.97 -14.45
CA LEU A 87 16.79 -1.95 -15.07
C LEU A 87 15.61 -2.55 -15.85
N HIS A 88 15.73 -3.77 -16.37
CA HIS A 88 14.67 -4.46 -17.09
C HIS A 88 13.43 -4.80 -16.24
N TYR A 89 13.53 -4.79 -14.90
CA TYR A 89 12.39 -4.94 -14.00
C TYR A 89 11.60 -3.64 -13.77
N TYR A 90 12.12 -2.51 -14.22
CA TYR A 90 11.52 -1.19 -13.99
C TYR A 90 10.96 -0.59 -15.29
N PRO A 91 9.88 0.19 -15.23
CA PRO A 91 9.38 0.91 -16.40
C PRO A 91 10.42 1.93 -16.88
N SER A 92 10.57 2.06 -18.20
CA SER A 92 11.38 3.10 -18.81
C SER A 92 10.87 4.49 -18.38
N VAL A 93 11.78 5.33 -17.92
CA VAL A 93 11.44 6.70 -17.50
C VAL A 93 11.21 7.58 -18.72
N LEU A 94 10.14 8.38 -18.68
CA LEU A 94 9.89 9.42 -19.68
C LEU A 94 11.03 10.46 -19.69
N ASP A 95 11.41 10.95 -20.87
CA ASP A 95 12.56 11.85 -21.07
C ASP A 95 12.52 13.14 -20.23
N ALA A 96 11.32 13.59 -19.87
CA ALA A 96 11.10 14.71 -18.94
C ALA A 96 11.74 14.51 -17.55
N VAL A 97 11.96 13.25 -17.13
CA VAL A 97 12.56 12.89 -15.85
C VAL A 97 14.08 12.67 -15.96
N ALA A 98 14.56 12.33 -17.16
CA ALA A 98 15.97 12.12 -17.46
C ALA A 98 16.75 13.46 -17.56
N ASN A 99 16.11 14.51 -18.09
CA ASN A 99 16.72 15.82 -18.28
C ASN A 99 16.73 16.71 -17.01
N ALA A 100 16.33 16.19 -15.85
CA ALA A 100 16.35 16.95 -14.60
C ALA A 100 17.81 17.19 -14.13
N PRO A 101 18.23 18.44 -13.82
CA PRO A 101 19.63 18.74 -13.50
C PRO A 101 20.11 18.02 -12.24
N VAL A 102 20.93 17.00 -12.48
CA VAL A 102 21.71 16.27 -11.47
C VAL A 102 22.84 17.19 -11.02
N GLN A 103 22.55 18.05 -10.04
CA GLN A 103 23.61 18.66 -9.25
C GLN A 103 24.30 17.54 -8.46
N SER A 104 25.47 17.14 -8.95
CA SER A 104 26.49 16.45 -8.19
C SER A 104 26.66 17.17 -6.85
N ALA A 105 26.63 16.42 -5.75
CA ALA A 105 26.87 16.98 -4.43
C ALA A 105 28.38 17.14 -4.20
N ASP A 106 29.01 18.01 -4.98
CA ASP A 106 30.42 18.35 -4.86
C ASP A 106 30.63 19.85 -5.06
N HIS A 107 30.81 20.55 -3.94
CA HIS A 107 31.33 21.92 -3.86
C HIS A 107 31.94 22.09 -2.47
N THR A 108 33.24 21.85 -2.39
CA THR A 108 34.12 22.51 -1.43
C THR A 108 34.12 24.01 -1.66
N ASP A 109 33.94 24.80 -0.60
CA ASP A 109 34.77 26.00 -0.35
C ASP A 109 34.69 26.45 1.13
N GLU A 110 35.71 27.16 1.58
CA GLU A 110 36.03 27.48 2.99
C GLU A 110 36.40 28.98 3.15
N THR A 111 36.35 29.65 4.30
CA THR A 111 36.02 29.23 5.70
C THR A 111 35.44 30.44 6.46
N THR A 112 35.08 30.29 7.75
CA THR A 112 35.39 31.27 8.85
C THR A 112 34.82 30.82 10.21
N THR A 113 35.74 30.41 11.10
CA THR A 113 35.72 30.43 12.59
C THR A 113 34.41 30.20 13.39
N THR A 114 34.34 29.07 14.10
CA THR A 114 34.20 29.00 15.59
C THR A 114 34.20 27.52 16.07
N PRO A 115 34.86 27.16 17.19
CA PRO A 115 34.96 25.77 17.66
C PRO A 115 33.68 25.32 18.41
N SER A 116 32.60 25.10 17.67
CA SER A 116 31.35 24.53 18.18
C SER A 116 31.40 22.99 18.16
N ASN A 117 31.76 22.41 19.30
CA ASN A 117 31.65 21.00 19.71
C ASN A 117 30.72 20.12 18.82
N PRO A 118 31.21 19.00 18.22
CA PRO A 118 30.41 18.21 17.28
C PRO A 118 29.23 17.52 17.97
N LYS A 119 28.03 18.11 17.85
CA LYS A 119 26.76 17.48 18.23
C LYS A 119 26.63 16.15 17.46
N SER A 120 26.79 15.02 18.15
CA SER A 120 26.80 13.71 17.50
C SER A 120 25.50 13.47 16.72
N LYS A 121 25.63 13.40 15.39
CA LYS A 121 24.49 13.17 14.49
C LYS A 121 23.96 11.77 14.77
N ARG A 122 22.72 11.68 15.25
CA ARG A 122 22.09 10.40 15.60
C ARG A 122 21.84 9.58 14.33
N LYS A 123 22.16 8.28 14.37
CA LYS A 123 21.78 7.34 13.30
C LYS A 123 20.26 7.41 13.05
N PRO A 124 19.79 7.48 11.79
CA PRO A 124 18.37 7.48 11.48
C PRO A 124 17.69 6.22 12.04
N GLY A 125 16.41 6.34 12.38
CA GLY A 125 15.61 5.24 12.94
C GLY A 125 15.70 5.04 14.46
N ARG A 126 16.65 5.63 15.20
CA ARG A 126 16.72 5.45 16.67
C ARG A 126 15.74 6.38 17.42
N PRO A 127 14.67 5.87 18.07
CA PRO A 127 13.65 6.71 18.69
C PRO A 127 14.21 7.72 19.71
N ARG A 128 13.60 8.90 19.79
CA ARG A 128 13.97 9.92 20.78
C ARG A 128 13.53 9.43 22.16
N LYS A 129 14.48 8.94 22.98
CA LYS A 129 14.26 8.76 24.43
C LYS A 129 13.77 10.10 25.00
N GLN A 130 12.48 10.18 25.29
CA GLN A 130 11.95 11.26 26.12
C GLN A 130 12.40 10.99 27.56
N LYS A 131 12.73 12.05 28.31
CA LYS A 131 12.92 11.93 29.75
C LYS A 131 11.52 11.85 30.36
N ASN A 132 11.02 10.65 30.61
CA ASN A 132 9.75 10.46 31.31
C ASN A 132 9.88 11.04 32.72
N LYS A 133 9.39 12.27 32.92
CA LYS A 133 9.09 12.77 34.26
C LYS A 133 7.86 12.00 34.75
N LEU A 134 8.09 10.98 35.57
CA LEU A 134 7.00 10.33 36.31
C LEU A 134 6.29 11.42 37.12
N LYS A 135 4.96 11.47 37.06
CA LYS A 135 4.18 12.37 37.92
C LYS A 135 4.33 11.88 39.37
N PRO A 136 4.38 12.76 40.38
CA PRO A 136 4.68 12.37 41.76
C PRO A 136 3.72 11.31 42.33
N ASN A 137 2.48 11.27 41.85
CA ASN A 137 1.43 10.34 42.30
C ASN A 137 1.17 9.20 41.30
N GLN A 138 2.08 8.93 40.35
CA GLN A 138 1.95 7.80 39.43
C GLN A 138 2.67 6.57 40.01
N PRO A 139 1.96 5.50 40.42
CA PRO A 139 2.60 4.29 40.91
C PRO A 139 3.44 3.68 39.77
N SER A 140 4.69 3.34 40.10
CA SER A 140 5.60 2.68 39.17
C SER A 140 5.32 1.18 39.17
N ILE A 141 5.27 0.54 38.01
CA ILE A 141 5.05 -0.91 37.91
C ILE A 141 6.14 -1.73 38.63
N LEU A 142 7.30 -1.13 38.91
CA LEU A 142 8.36 -1.72 39.73
C LEU A 142 8.02 -1.83 41.23
N GLN A 143 6.98 -1.12 41.71
CA GLN A 143 6.51 -1.24 43.09
C GLN A 143 5.95 -2.65 43.39
N PHE A 144 5.35 -3.32 42.40
CA PHE A 144 4.84 -4.69 42.55
C PHE A 144 5.94 -5.75 42.73
N PHE A 145 7.19 -5.43 42.39
CA PHE A 145 8.35 -6.33 42.49
C PHE A 145 9.29 -5.95 43.65
N SER A 146 8.92 -4.97 44.46
CA SER A 146 9.70 -4.58 45.64
C SER A 146 9.36 -5.54 46.79
N PRO A 147 10.36 -6.21 47.42
CA PRO A 147 10.08 -7.09 48.55
C PRO A 147 9.49 -6.31 49.72
N ALA A 148 8.46 -6.86 50.36
CA ALA A 148 7.89 -6.27 51.56
C ALA A 148 8.96 -6.20 52.65
N LYS A 149 9.18 -5.00 53.20
CA LYS A 149 9.97 -4.86 54.43
C LYS A 149 9.16 -5.42 55.59
N GLN A 150 9.71 -6.44 56.24
CA GLN A 150 9.31 -6.86 57.59
C GLN A 150 9.79 -5.81 58.61
#